data_AF-A0A218XYR6-F1
#
_entry.id   AF-A0A218XYR6-F1
#
_cell.length_a   1.000
_cell.length_b   1.000
_cell.length_c   1.000
_cell.angle_alpha   90.00
_cell.angle_beta   90.00
_cell.angle_gamma   90.00
#
_symmetry.space_group_name_H-M   'P 1'
#
loop_
_entity.id
_entity.type
_entity.pdbx_description
1 polymer ?
#
loop_
_entity_poly.entity_id
_entity_poly.type
_entity_poly.pdbx_seq_one_letter_code
_entity_poly.pdbx_strand_id
1 'polypeptide(L)'
;MTLTLTRPSLGQDSPQDFVNAHNAARAQVGVGPISWNETIAAYAHDYASKRAGDCRLVHSGGPYGENLAWSSGDLSGTDAVNLWVAEKSD
;
A
#
# COMPACT_ATOMS: atom_id res chain seq x y z
N MET A 1 5.43 -0.97 -40.05
CA MET A 1 4.24 -1.13 -39.19
C MET A 1 4.71 -1.91 -37.97
N THR A 2 5.11 -1.19 -36.92
CA THR A 2 5.78 -1.78 -35.75
C THR A 2 4.72 -2.15 -34.73
N LEU A 3 4.57 -3.44 -34.45
CA LEU A 3 3.64 -3.93 -33.44
C LEU A 3 4.22 -3.59 -32.06
N THR A 4 3.75 -2.50 -31.46
CA THR A 4 4.07 -2.14 -30.08
C THR A 4 3.26 -3.03 -29.15
N LEU A 5 3.94 -3.98 -28.50
CA LEU A 5 3.37 -4.77 -27.43
C LEU A 5 3.30 -3.87 -26.19
N THR A 6 2.19 -3.14 -26.02
CA THR A 6 1.89 -2.48 -24.74
C THR A 6 1.69 -3.57 -23.71
N ARG A 7 2.71 -3.82 -22.89
CA ARG A 7 2.56 -4.60 -21.66
C ARG A 7 1.45 -3.92 -20.86
N PRO A 8 0.36 -4.64 -20.50
CA PRO A 8 -0.50 -4.14 -19.45
C PRO A 8 0.42 -3.89 -18.26
N SER A 9 0.36 -2.70 -17.67
CA SER A 9 1.00 -2.49 -16.38
C SER A 9 0.34 -3.45 -15.41
N LEU A 10 0.94 -4.63 -15.21
CA LEU A 10 0.84 -5.33 -13.94
C LEU A 10 1.19 -4.24 -12.92
N GLY A 11 0.30 -3.98 -11.95
CA GLY A 11 0.55 -2.96 -10.92
C GLY A 11 1.98 -3.10 -10.42
N GLN A 12 2.68 -1.98 -10.23
CA GLN A 12 4.08 -1.96 -9.80
C GLN A 12 4.31 -2.81 -8.52
N ASP A 13 3.25 -3.04 -7.74
CA ASP A 13 3.25 -3.83 -6.52
C ASP A 13 2.33 -5.06 -6.58
N SER A 14 2.83 -6.16 -6.02
CA SER A 14 2.02 -7.34 -5.69
C SER A 14 1.49 -7.26 -4.25
N PRO A 15 0.39 -7.95 -3.92
CA PRO A 15 -0.04 -8.18 -2.54
C PRO A 15 1.09 -8.59 -1.59
N GLN A 16 2.04 -9.39 -2.08
CA GLN A 16 3.11 -9.95 -1.27
C GLN A 16 4.15 -8.88 -0.89
N ASP A 17 4.32 -7.82 -1.68
CA ASP A 17 5.28 -6.74 -1.38
C ASP A 17 4.85 -5.99 -0.12
N PHE A 18 3.57 -5.64 0.00
CA PHE A 18 3.00 -5.06 1.21
C PHE A 18 3.16 -6.00 2.41
N VAL A 19 2.80 -7.28 2.26
CA VAL A 19 2.86 -8.26 3.36
C VAL A 19 4.29 -8.46 3.85
N ASN A 20 5.24 -8.58 2.92
CA ASN A 20 6.66 -8.75 3.24
C ASN A 20 7.22 -7.56 4.00
N ALA A 21 6.97 -6.33 3.52
CA ALA A 21 7.44 -5.11 4.18
C ALA A 21 6.88 -4.98 5.60
N HIS A 22 5.58 -5.23 5.79
CA HIS A 22 4.98 -5.21 7.13
C HIS A 22 5.56 -6.29 8.03
N ASN A 23 5.70 -7.52 7.54
CA ASN A 23 6.21 -8.63 8.34
C ASN A 23 7.68 -8.45 8.72
N ALA A 24 8.49 -7.83 7.85
CA ALA A 24 9.86 -7.45 8.18
C ALA A 24 9.88 -6.45 9.37
N ALA A 25 9.06 -5.41 9.33
CA ALA A 25 8.97 -4.43 10.43
C ALA A 25 8.43 -5.05 11.72
N ARG A 26 7.39 -5.89 11.64
CA ARG A 26 6.81 -6.58 12.81
C ARG A 26 7.81 -7.53 13.48
N ALA A 27 8.62 -8.24 12.68
CA ALA A 27 9.67 -9.12 13.20
C ALA A 27 10.74 -8.36 13.99
N GLN A 28 11.11 -7.14 13.58
CA GLN A 28 12.09 -6.31 14.31
C GLN A 28 11.66 -5.95 15.73
N VAL A 29 10.36 -6.00 16.02
CA VAL A 29 9.79 -5.68 17.34
C VAL A 29 9.13 -6.91 17.99
N GLY A 30 9.40 -8.12 17.50
CA GLY A 30 8.91 -9.37 18.10
C GLY A 30 7.40 -9.61 17.98
N VAL A 31 6.73 -8.95 17.03
CA VAL A 31 5.29 -9.11 16.80
C VAL A 31 5.07 -10.13 15.67
N GLY A 32 4.11 -11.05 15.86
CA GLY A 32 3.82 -12.12 14.89
C GLY A 32 3.36 -11.61 13.51
N PRO A 33 3.54 -12.38 12.42
CA PRO A 33 3.26 -11.93 11.06
C PRO A 33 1.77 -11.75 10.77
N ILE A 34 1.47 -11.02 9.70
CA ILE A 34 0.14 -10.87 9.09
C ILE A 34 0.10 -11.53 7.70
N SER A 35 -1.11 -11.78 7.20
CA SER A 35 -1.39 -12.31 5.87
C SER A 35 -2.27 -11.36 5.07
N TRP A 36 -2.23 -11.50 3.74
CA TRP A 36 -3.10 -10.76 2.84
C TRP A 36 -4.57 -11.17 3.03
N ASN A 37 -5.47 -10.20 2.87
CA ASN A 37 -6.91 -10.42 2.87
C ASN A 37 -7.55 -9.67 1.70
N GLU A 38 -8.14 -10.42 0.76
CA GLU A 38 -8.71 -9.85 -0.47
C GLU A 38 -9.87 -8.88 -0.21
N THR A 39 -10.65 -9.09 0.85
CA THR A 39 -11.75 -8.18 1.21
C THR A 39 -11.22 -6.83 1.66
N ILE A 40 -10.16 -6.82 2.49
CA ILE A 40 -9.53 -5.57 2.95
C ILE A 40 -8.81 -4.88 1.79
N ALA A 41 -8.16 -5.65 0.91
CA ALA A 41 -7.50 -5.11 -0.28
C ALA A 41 -8.48 -4.40 -1.22
N ALA A 42 -9.62 -5.04 -1.51
CA ALA A 42 -10.68 -4.43 -2.31
C ALA A 42 -11.22 -3.15 -1.66
N TYR A 43 -11.45 -3.18 -0.34
CA TYR A 43 -11.87 -2.00 0.42
C TYR A 43 -10.88 -0.83 0.30
N ALA A 44 -9.59 -1.10 0.49
CA ALA A 44 -8.53 -0.10 0.41
C ALA A 44 -8.39 0.48 -1.01
N HIS A 45 -8.45 -0.38 -2.03
CA HIS A 45 -8.41 0.03 -3.43
C HIS A 45 -9.58 0.95 -3.79
N ASP A 46 -10.81 0.59 -3.39
CA ASP A 46 -11.99 1.39 -3.64
C ASP A 46 -11.94 2.75 -2.92
N TYR A 47 -11.39 2.77 -1.71
CA TYR A 47 -11.23 4.02 -0.97
C TYR A 47 -10.16 4.92 -1.59
N ALA A 48 -8.99 4.37 -1.94
CA ALA A 48 -7.93 5.11 -2.62
C ALA A 48 -8.42 5.69 -3.96
N SER A 49 -9.21 4.92 -4.72
CA SER A 49 -9.81 5.37 -5.98
C SER A 49 -10.73 6.59 -5.80
N LYS A 50 -11.47 6.67 -4.67
CA LYS A 50 -12.29 7.85 -4.33
C LYS A 50 -11.46 9.10 -4.03
N ARG A 51 -10.22 8.93 -3.56
CA ARG A 51 -9.28 10.02 -3.24
C ARG A 51 -8.34 10.37 -4.38
N ALA A 52 -8.30 9.59 -5.46
CA ALA A 52 -7.40 9.85 -6.60
C ALA A 52 -7.59 11.23 -7.25
N GLY A 53 -8.77 11.86 -7.12
CA GLY A 53 -9.04 13.19 -7.66
C GLY A 53 -8.54 14.36 -6.80
N ASP A 54 -8.39 14.16 -5.48
CA ASP A 54 -7.98 15.23 -4.55
C ASP A 54 -6.66 14.92 -3.81
N CYS A 55 -6.22 13.66 -3.84
CA CYS A 55 -5.03 13.15 -3.19
C CYS A 55 -4.96 13.43 -1.68
N ARG A 56 -6.10 13.71 -1.04
CA ARG A 56 -6.12 14.10 0.37
C ARG A 56 -6.04 12.87 1.27
N LEU A 57 -5.13 12.93 2.25
CA LEU A 57 -4.99 11.94 3.32
C LEU A 57 -6.09 12.11 4.37
N VAL A 58 -7.33 11.79 4.01
CA VAL A 58 -8.49 11.82 4.91
C VAL A 58 -8.90 10.39 5.21
N HIS A 59 -8.99 10.05 6.50
CA HIS A 59 -9.39 8.71 6.90
C HIS A 59 -10.81 8.35 6.46
N SER A 60 -11.03 7.09 6.09
CA SER A 60 -12.34 6.60 5.64
C SER A 60 -13.39 6.56 6.75
N GLY A 61 -12.96 6.44 8.01
CA GLY A 61 -13.86 6.17 9.14
C GLY A 61 -14.50 4.78 9.07
N GLY A 62 -13.94 3.88 8.26
CA GLY A 62 -14.43 2.53 8.04
C GLY A 62 -14.23 1.58 9.23
N PRO A 63 -14.62 0.31 9.06
CA PRO A 63 -14.53 -0.70 10.12
C PRO A 63 -13.12 -1.29 10.32
N TYR A 64 -12.16 -0.95 9.44
CA TYR A 64 -10.79 -1.47 9.46
C TYR A 64 -9.81 -0.41 9.94
N GLY A 65 -8.68 -0.84 10.52
CA GLY A 65 -7.52 0.05 10.72
C GLY A 65 -6.97 0.52 9.38
N GLU A 66 -6.42 1.74 9.33
CA GLU A 66 -6.07 2.38 8.07
C GLU A 66 -4.81 3.23 8.21
N ASN A 67 -3.86 3.03 7.28
CA ASN A 67 -2.80 3.98 7.01
C ASN A 67 -2.98 4.53 5.59
N LEU A 68 -2.64 5.80 5.38
CA LEU A 68 -2.70 6.47 4.09
C LEU A 68 -1.30 7.01 3.74
N ALA A 69 -0.96 6.96 2.46
CA ALA A 69 0.28 7.51 1.95
C ALA A 69 0.00 8.23 0.63
N TRP A 70 0.76 9.27 0.35
CA TRP A 70 0.70 10.00 -0.90
C TRP A 70 2.08 10.53 -1.29
N SER A 71 2.34 10.61 -2.59
CA SER A 71 3.55 11.18 -3.16
C SER A 71 3.21 11.96 -4.43
N SER A 72 4.00 12.99 -4.74
CA SER A 72 3.94 13.68 -6.04
C SER A 72 4.65 12.94 -7.17
N GLY A 73 5.34 11.83 -6.85
CA GLY A 73 6.00 10.95 -7.81
C GLY A 73 5.62 9.48 -7.58
N ASP A 74 6.37 8.56 -8.19
CA ASP A 74 6.17 7.14 -7.99
C ASP A 74 6.32 6.77 -6.51
N LEU A 75 5.37 5.99 -6.00
CA LEU A 75 5.37 5.47 -4.65
C LEU A 75 4.94 4.02 -4.71
N SER A 76 5.90 3.11 -4.49
CA SER A 76 5.60 1.69 -4.38
C SER A 76 4.90 1.39 -3.06
N GLY A 77 4.19 0.28 -3.02
CA GLY A 77 3.60 -0.27 -1.81
C GLY A 77 4.64 -0.55 -0.73
N THR A 78 5.82 -1.03 -1.11
CA THR A 78 6.94 -1.22 -0.18
C THR A 78 7.42 0.11 0.40
N ASP A 79 7.56 1.14 -0.43
CA ASP A 79 7.99 2.47 0.03
C ASP A 79 6.96 3.12 0.96
N ALA A 80 5.67 2.96 0.66
CA ALA A 80 4.59 3.43 1.52
C ALA A 80 4.64 2.78 2.91
N VAL A 81 4.88 1.46 2.98
CA VAL A 81 5.04 0.75 4.26
C VAL A 81 6.28 1.23 5.00
N ASN A 82 7.41 1.39 4.30
CA ASN A 82 8.64 1.89 4.91
C ASN A 82 8.48 3.32 5.45
N LEU A 83 7.70 4.17 4.79
CA LEU A 83 7.37 5.51 5.28
C LEU A 83 6.65 5.45 6.63
N TRP A 84 5.64 4.59 6.79
CA TRP A 84 4.95 4.43 8.07
C TRP A 84 5.84 3.82 9.16
N VAL A 85 6.70 2.87 8.80
CA VAL A 85 7.65 2.25 9.74
C VAL A 85 8.67 3.29 10.24
N ALA A 86 9.07 4.22 9.38
CA ALA A 86 10.00 5.30 9.73
C ALA A 86 9.41 6.34 10.70
N GLU A 87 8.10 6.34 10.96
CA GLU A 87 7.49 7.18 12.00
C GLU A 87 7.85 6.75 13.43
N LYS A 88 8.44 5.55 13.58
CA LYS A 88 8.99 5.10 14.84
C LYS A 88 9.98 6.15 15.38
N SER A 89 9.66 6.71 16.54
CA SER A 89 10.58 7.56 17.30
C SER A 89 11.72 6.72 17.90
N ASP A 90 12.91 7.30 17.98
CA ASP A 90 14.06 6.72 18.69
C ASP A 90 13.76 6.45 20.18
#